data_AF-A0A7X9ALS3-F1
#
_entry.id   AF-A0A7X9ALS3-F1
#
_cell.length_a   1.000
_cell.length_b   1.000
_cell.length_c   1.000
_cell.angle_alpha   90.00
_cell.angle_beta   90.00
_cell.angle_gamma   90.00
#
_symmetry.space_group_name_H-M   'P 1'
#
loop_
_entity.id
_entity.type
_entity.pdbx_description
1 polymer ?
#
loop_
_entity_poly.entity_id
_entity_poly.type
_entity_poly.pdbx_seq_one_letter_code
_entity_poly.pdbx_strand_id
1 'polypeptide(L)'
;MTKAGCKTRKKFIKMLRNALLWRYNSNEIQDIISDYDGFFAAGLEQGKTEAELCSEFGDPEDIAKSLDIELKAKRSFFRYSSNRMISGTAIATAIILILLYYSFRKPFHPSRIYIASVLVVLSGMAIWAAIGGRQYTLHGYAASKGTFRKELLLIPHCILVLITCSILALMRSIVRSNTVYPPFGLDISQTGPFIRDSLYFVLIISLCILFFGMYRCRRCSTLYYSLVLHGIGSAVSILTLLNALKWIHDISQYVKLVNLSMLPWIMSVICSAVFVFNIRTGGRKKSTADGRENHGCSDEKRNP
;
A
#
# COMPACT_ATOMS: atom_id res chain seq x y z
N MET A 1 -30.24 -36.36 24.47
CA MET A 1 -30.74 -35.11 25.07
C MET A 1 -30.92 -34.09 23.97
N THR A 2 -32.16 -33.82 23.54
CA THR A 2 -32.49 -32.83 22.52
C THR A 2 -32.27 -31.43 23.09
N LYS A 3 -31.23 -30.73 22.61
CA LYS A 3 -31.01 -29.30 22.94
C LYS A 3 -32.29 -28.54 22.63
N ALA A 4 -32.75 -27.71 23.57
CA ALA A 4 -33.94 -26.88 23.40
C ALA A 4 -33.79 -25.97 22.17
N GLY A 5 -34.40 -26.37 21.06
CA GLY A 5 -34.37 -25.64 19.80
C GLY A 5 -34.85 -24.21 19.99
N CYS A 6 -34.10 -23.26 19.44
CA CYS A 6 -34.51 -21.87 19.45
C CYS A 6 -35.78 -21.70 18.61
N LYS A 7 -36.82 -21.06 19.16
CA LYS A 7 -38.11 -20.82 18.47
C LYS A 7 -38.36 -19.35 18.11
N THR A 8 -37.46 -18.44 18.47
CA THR A 8 -37.64 -17.00 18.23
C THR A 8 -36.35 -16.35 17.75
N ARG A 9 -36.47 -15.36 16.85
CA ARG A 9 -35.35 -14.59 16.32
C ARG A 9 -34.49 -14.00 17.43
N LYS A 10 -35.13 -13.37 18.43
CA LYS A 10 -34.42 -12.71 19.55
C LYS A 10 -33.52 -13.69 20.31
N LYS A 11 -33.99 -14.92 20.56
CA LYS A 11 -33.21 -15.93 21.26
C LYS A 11 -32.09 -16.48 20.37
N PHE A 12 -32.35 -16.66 19.07
CA PHE A 12 -31.38 -17.16 18.10
C PHE A 12 -30.19 -16.20 17.98
N ILE A 13 -30.48 -14.92 17.74
CA ILE A 13 -29.49 -13.86 17.60
C ILE A 13 -28.66 -13.70 18.88
N LYS A 14 -29.29 -13.81 20.06
CA LYS A 14 -28.57 -13.79 21.35
C LYS A 14 -27.60 -14.96 21.47
N MET A 15 -28.03 -16.17 21.11
CA MET A 15 -27.20 -17.37 21.16
C MET A 15 -26.06 -17.31 20.14
N LEU A 16 -26.33 -16.87 18.91
CA LEU A 16 -25.32 -16.67 17.88
C LEU A 16 -24.29 -15.63 18.33
N ARG A 17 -24.73 -14.47 18.83
CA ARG A 17 -23.83 -13.44 19.36
C ARG A 17 -22.92 -14.00 20.46
N ASN A 18 -23.48 -14.76 21.40
CA ASN A 18 -22.69 -15.39 22.47
C ASN A 18 -21.67 -16.41 21.95
N ALA A 19 -22.05 -17.24 20.97
CA ALA A 19 -21.16 -18.20 20.33
C ALA A 19 -20.00 -17.51 19.58
N LEU A 20 -20.24 -16.29 19.08
CA LEU A 20 -19.22 -15.50 18.37
C LEU A 20 -18.30 -14.69 19.31
N LEU A 21 -18.72 -14.34 20.54
CA LEU A 21 -17.99 -13.43 21.45
C LEU A 21 -16.54 -13.81 21.72
N TRP A 22 -16.22 -15.11 21.77
CA TRP A 22 -14.88 -15.61 22.08
C TRP A 22 -14.03 -15.90 20.85
N ARG A 23 -14.60 -15.76 19.64
CA ARG A 23 -13.97 -16.14 18.36
C ARG A 23 -13.76 -14.95 17.42
N TYR A 24 -14.57 -13.91 17.57
CA TYR A 24 -14.61 -12.77 16.65
C TYR A 24 -14.52 -11.43 17.39
N ASN A 25 -14.07 -10.39 16.68
CA ASN A 25 -14.10 -9.04 17.24
C ASN A 25 -15.51 -8.42 17.13
N SER A 26 -15.78 -7.38 17.92
CA SER A 26 -17.11 -6.73 18.00
C SER A 26 -17.72 -6.36 16.65
N ASN A 27 -16.91 -5.92 15.68
CA ASN A 27 -17.40 -5.48 14.38
C ASN A 27 -17.76 -6.67 13.50
N GLU A 28 -16.93 -7.71 13.49
CA GLU A 28 -17.24 -8.97 12.78
C GLU A 28 -18.53 -9.59 13.34
N ILE A 29 -18.69 -9.58 14.67
CA ILE A 29 -19.92 -10.05 15.31
C ILE A 29 -21.11 -9.22 14.85
N GLN A 30 -20.98 -7.89 14.80
CA GLN A 30 -22.08 -7.02 14.40
C GLN A 30 -22.48 -7.24 12.94
N ASP A 31 -21.51 -7.43 12.04
CA ASP A 31 -21.77 -7.70 10.63
C ASP A 31 -22.47 -9.04 10.44
N ILE A 32 -21.97 -10.12 11.05
CA ILE A 32 -22.61 -11.46 10.99
C ILE A 32 -24.04 -11.41 11.53
N ILE A 33 -24.26 -10.71 12.66
CA ILE A 33 -25.59 -10.59 13.24
C ILE A 33 -26.52 -9.79 12.32
N SER A 34 -26.02 -8.74 11.68
CA SER A 34 -26.79 -7.94 10.71
C SER A 34 -27.24 -8.76 9.51
N ASP A 35 -26.39 -9.66 9.00
CA ASP A 35 -26.73 -10.52 7.87
C ASP A 35 -27.87 -11.49 8.24
N TYR A 36 -27.76 -12.15 9.40
CA TYR A 36 -28.82 -13.03 9.91
C TYR A 36 -30.11 -12.29 10.23
N ASP A 37 -30.03 -11.07 10.76
CA ASP A 37 -31.21 -10.22 10.95
C ASP A 37 -31.90 -9.89 9.61
N GLY A 38 -31.13 -9.70 8.53
CA GLY A 38 -31.64 -9.56 7.17
C GLY A 38 -32.30 -10.83 6.64
N PHE A 39 -31.72 -12.01 6.88
CA PHE A 39 -32.32 -13.28 6.48
C PHE A 39 -33.63 -13.57 7.23
N PHE A 40 -33.71 -13.24 8.51
CA PHE A 40 -34.96 -13.33 9.25
C PHE A 40 -36.03 -12.41 8.65
N ALA A 41 -35.69 -11.17 8.30
CA ALA A 41 -36.64 -10.24 7.69
C ALA A 41 -37.16 -10.75 6.34
N ALA A 42 -36.26 -11.20 5.46
CA ALA A 42 -36.62 -11.74 4.16
C ALA A 42 -37.48 -13.01 4.27
N GLY A 43 -37.19 -13.90 5.22
CA GLY A 43 -37.97 -15.11 5.45
C GLY A 43 -39.38 -14.82 5.96
N LEU A 44 -39.53 -13.83 6.84
CA LEU A 44 -40.84 -13.38 7.32
C LEU A 44 -41.69 -12.76 6.19
N GLU A 45 -41.07 -11.99 5.29
CA GLU A 45 -41.75 -11.45 4.10
C GLU A 45 -42.24 -12.56 3.15
N GLN A 46 -41.56 -13.71 3.14
CA GLN A 46 -41.95 -14.90 2.37
C GLN A 46 -43.00 -15.77 3.09
N GLY A 47 -43.53 -15.32 4.23
CA GLY A 47 -44.57 -16.02 5.00
C GLY A 47 -44.05 -17.14 5.90
N LYS A 48 -42.73 -17.31 6.05
CA LYS A 48 -42.16 -18.27 7.01
C LYS A 48 -42.30 -17.75 8.43
N THR A 49 -42.44 -18.66 9.38
CA THR A 49 -42.42 -18.33 10.81
C THR A 49 -40.99 -18.25 11.35
N GLU A 50 -40.78 -17.53 12.45
CA GLU A 50 -39.46 -17.47 13.09
C GLU A 50 -38.95 -18.86 13.52
N ALA A 51 -39.85 -19.76 13.90
CA ALA A 51 -39.51 -21.11 14.33
C ALA A 51 -38.99 -21.97 13.15
N GLU A 52 -39.60 -21.84 11.97
CA GLU A 52 -39.14 -22.50 10.75
C GLU A 52 -37.77 -21.96 10.33
N LEU A 53 -37.57 -20.64 10.38
CA LEU A 53 -36.28 -20.03 10.06
C LEU A 53 -35.18 -20.45 11.05
N CYS A 54 -35.47 -20.49 12.35
CA CYS A 54 -34.52 -21.01 13.34
C CYS A 54 -34.15 -22.48 13.06
N SER A 55 -35.10 -23.28 12.58
CA SER A 55 -34.86 -24.68 12.22
C SER A 55 -34.02 -24.80 10.93
N GLU A 56 -34.27 -23.96 9.93
CA GLU A 56 -33.49 -23.91 8.68
C GLU A 56 -32.04 -23.45 8.94
N PHE A 57 -31.83 -22.47 9.82
CA PHE A 57 -30.49 -21.97 10.11
C PHE A 57 -29.66 -22.95 10.98
N GLY A 58 -30.30 -23.80 11.78
CA GLY A 58 -29.61 -24.79 12.61
C GLY A 58 -29.09 -24.25 13.96
N ASP A 59 -28.11 -24.94 14.56
CA ASP A 59 -27.54 -24.55 15.86
C ASP A 59 -26.57 -23.34 15.69
N PRO A 60 -26.82 -22.20 16.37
CA PRO A 60 -25.91 -21.06 16.36
C PRO A 60 -24.45 -21.37 16.71
N GLU A 61 -24.22 -22.38 17.55
CA GLU A 61 -22.87 -22.81 17.93
C GLU A 61 -22.14 -23.46 16.74
N ASP A 62 -22.87 -24.20 15.91
CA ASP A 62 -22.30 -24.87 14.73
C ASP A 62 -22.08 -23.87 13.59
N ILE A 63 -22.97 -22.88 13.43
CA ILE A 63 -22.73 -21.71 12.57
C ILE A 63 -21.45 -20.98 12.97
N ALA A 64 -21.27 -20.71 14.27
CA ALA A 64 -20.07 -20.04 14.75
C ALA A 64 -18.79 -20.88 14.57
N LYS A 65 -18.88 -22.20 14.41
CA LYS A 65 -17.74 -23.08 14.10
C LYS A 65 -17.45 -23.13 12.61
N SER A 66 -18.48 -23.22 11.76
CA SER A 66 -18.30 -23.26 10.30
C SER A 66 -17.71 -21.95 9.78
N LEU A 67 -18.20 -20.82 10.30
CA LEU A 67 -17.63 -19.49 10.03
C LEU A 67 -16.17 -19.39 10.46
N ASP A 68 -15.74 -20.15 11.48
CA ASP A 68 -14.37 -20.08 11.99
C ASP A 68 -13.40 -20.75 11.02
N ILE A 69 -13.80 -21.86 10.37
CA ILE A 69 -13.02 -22.53 9.34
C ILE A 69 -12.86 -21.63 8.11
N GLU A 70 -13.96 -21.05 7.62
CA GLU A 70 -13.95 -20.21 6.44
C GLU A 70 -13.18 -18.91 6.68
N LEU A 71 -13.40 -18.25 7.83
CA LEU A 71 -12.71 -17.02 8.16
C LEU A 71 -11.25 -17.27 8.55
N LYS A 72 -10.89 -18.37 9.21
CA LYS A 72 -9.48 -18.72 9.43
C LYS A 72 -8.76 -19.04 8.12
N ALA A 73 -9.39 -19.73 7.17
CA ALA A 73 -8.82 -19.99 5.86
C ALA A 73 -8.65 -18.69 5.06
N LYS A 74 -9.64 -17.80 5.08
CA LYS A 74 -9.56 -16.47 4.46
C LYS A 74 -8.46 -15.63 5.12
N ARG A 75 -8.45 -15.56 6.45
CA ARG A 75 -7.48 -14.79 7.25
C ARG A 75 -6.05 -15.36 7.13
N SER A 76 -5.88 -16.68 7.02
CA SER A 76 -4.59 -17.33 6.79
C SER A 76 -4.09 -17.11 5.36
N PHE A 77 -4.95 -17.23 4.35
CA PHE A 77 -4.63 -16.93 2.95
C PHE A 77 -4.20 -15.47 2.77
N PHE A 78 -4.95 -14.52 3.33
CA PHE A 78 -4.60 -13.10 3.30
C PHE A 78 -3.35 -12.76 4.11
N ARG A 79 -3.17 -13.34 5.31
CA ARG A 79 -1.98 -13.12 6.15
C ARG A 79 -0.71 -13.75 5.56
N TYR A 80 -0.84 -14.90 4.90
CA TYR A 80 0.24 -15.62 4.23
C TYR A 80 0.65 -14.97 2.90
N SER A 81 -0.30 -14.38 2.16
CA SER A 81 -0.04 -13.57 0.97
C SER A 81 0.66 -12.24 1.32
N SER A 82 0.14 -11.51 2.31
CA SER A 82 0.67 -10.20 2.70
C SER A 82 2.11 -10.26 3.25
N ASN A 83 2.44 -11.25 4.11
CA ASN A 83 3.81 -11.39 4.63
C ASN A 83 4.85 -11.76 3.57
N ARG A 84 4.51 -12.62 2.59
CA ARG A 84 5.41 -12.99 1.48
C ARG A 84 5.62 -11.84 0.51
N MET A 85 4.59 -11.03 0.27
CA MET A 85 4.71 -9.81 -0.53
C MET A 85 5.63 -8.81 0.13
N ILE A 86 5.42 -8.50 1.42
CA ILE A 86 6.23 -7.52 2.15
C ILE A 86 7.68 -8.01 2.34
N SER A 87 7.92 -9.31 2.53
CA SER A 87 9.29 -9.85 2.52
C SER A 87 9.91 -9.77 1.12
N GLY A 88 9.15 -10.04 0.06
CA GLY A 88 9.62 -9.90 -1.33
C GLY A 88 9.97 -8.46 -1.69
N THR A 89 9.19 -7.47 -1.23
CA THR A 89 9.47 -6.06 -1.49
C THR A 89 10.71 -5.56 -0.75
N ALA A 90 10.91 -5.98 0.49
CA ALA A 90 12.11 -5.68 1.26
C ALA A 90 13.36 -6.29 0.61
N ILE A 91 13.27 -7.53 0.13
CA ILE A 91 14.35 -8.21 -0.59
C ILE A 91 14.65 -7.51 -1.92
N ALA A 92 13.64 -7.20 -2.74
CA ALA A 92 13.83 -6.50 -4.00
C ALA A 92 14.45 -5.09 -3.79
N THR A 93 14.01 -4.38 -2.76
CA THR A 93 14.58 -3.08 -2.39
C THR A 93 16.05 -3.22 -1.96
N ALA A 94 16.37 -4.23 -1.15
CA ALA A 94 17.75 -4.50 -0.74
C ALA A 94 18.64 -4.86 -1.95
N ILE A 95 18.15 -5.69 -2.88
CA ILE A 95 18.86 -6.04 -4.12
C ILE A 95 19.13 -4.79 -4.96
N ILE A 96 18.14 -3.92 -5.16
CA ILE A 96 18.30 -2.67 -5.90
C ILE A 96 19.37 -1.80 -5.24
N LEU A 97 19.31 -1.60 -3.91
CA LEU A 97 20.32 -0.82 -3.17
C LEU A 97 21.73 -1.41 -3.30
N ILE A 98 21.87 -2.74 -3.27
CA ILE A 98 23.14 -3.44 -3.46
C ILE A 98 23.67 -3.24 -4.89
N LEU A 99 22.83 -3.43 -5.91
CA LEU A 99 23.22 -3.23 -7.32
C LEU A 99 23.65 -1.78 -7.59
N LEU A 100 22.94 -0.82 -7.01
CA LEU A 100 23.28 0.59 -7.06
C LEU A 100 24.62 0.85 -6.36
N TYR A 101 24.83 0.32 -5.15
CA TYR A 101 26.09 0.44 -4.43
C TYR A 101 27.29 -0.02 -5.27
N TYR A 102 27.21 -1.20 -5.89
CA TYR A 102 28.25 -1.71 -6.78
C TYR A 102 28.43 -0.82 -8.02
N SER A 103 27.35 -0.32 -8.60
CA SER A 103 27.37 0.59 -9.75
C SER A 103 28.04 1.93 -9.44
N PHE A 104 27.97 2.40 -8.19
CA PHE A 104 28.58 3.65 -7.74
C PHE A 104 30.07 3.56 -7.40
N ARG A 105 30.67 2.36 -7.38
CA ARG A 105 32.13 2.22 -7.23
C ARG A 105 32.91 2.41 -8.54
N LYS A 106 32.24 2.34 -9.69
CA LYS A 106 32.88 2.48 -11.01
C LYS A 106 32.86 3.96 -11.47
N PRO A 107 33.79 4.40 -12.34
CA PRO A 107 33.76 5.74 -12.92
C PRO A 107 32.39 6.09 -13.49
N PHE A 108 31.94 7.33 -13.32
CA PHE A 108 30.58 7.73 -13.70
C PHE A 108 30.31 7.48 -15.19
N HIS A 109 29.13 6.94 -15.52
CA HIS A 109 28.67 6.79 -16.90
C HIS A 109 27.19 7.17 -17.01
N PRO A 110 26.79 8.07 -17.94
CA PRO A 110 25.42 8.58 -18.05
C PRO A 110 24.35 7.49 -18.22
N SER A 111 24.67 6.38 -18.89
CA SER A 111 23.73 5.27 -19.10
C SER A 111 23.18 4.69 -17.79
N ARG A 112 23.94 4.79 -16.68
CA ARG A 112 23.52 4.28 -15.37
C ARG A 112 22.29 5.00 -14.81
N ILE A 113 22.09 6.26 -15.18
CA ILE A 113 20.93 7.05 -14.76
C ILE A 113 19.64 6.48 -15.37
N TYR A 114 19.71 6.10 -16.65
CA TYR A 114 18.58 5.50 -17.35
C TYR A 114 18.27 4.11 -16.77
N ILE A 115 19.29 3.28 -16.53
CA ILE A 115 19.14 1.96 -15.89
C ILE A 115 18.47 2.12 -14.51
N ALA A 116 18.97 3.05 -13.69
CA ALA A 116 18.41 3.31 -12.37
C ALA A 116 16.93 3.76 -12.44
N SER A 117 16.58 4.59 -13.41
CA SER A 117 15.20 5.04 -13.64
C SER A 117 14.28 3.88 -14.02
N VAL A 118 14.74 2.98 -14.90
CA VAL A 118 13.99 1.78 -15.30
C VAL A 118 13.79 0.84 -14.10
N LEU A 119 14.83 0.61 -13.29
CA LEU A 119 14.73 -0.24 -12.11
C LEU A 119 13.70 0.27 -11.09
N VAL A 120 13.60 1.58 -10.89
CA VAL A 120 12.58 2.20 -10.04
C VAL A 120 11.17 1.87 -10.57
N VAL A 121 10.93 2.04 -11.88
CA VAL A 121 9.63 1.73 -12.49
C VAL A 121 9.28 0.24 -12.36
N LEU A 122 10.24 -0.64 -12.70
CA LEU A 122 10.04 -2.08 -12.60
C LEU A 122 9.73 -2.53 -11.17
N SER A 123 10.37 -1.92 -10.16
CA SER A 123 10.07 -2.21 -8.75
C SER A 123 8.62 -1.87 -8.39
N GLY A 124 8.10 -0.73 -8.86
CA GLY A 124 6.71 -0.34 -8.67
C GLY A 124 5.73 -1.28 -9.37
N MET A 125 6.04 -1.66 -10.62
CA MET A 125 5.21 -2.59 -11.41
C MET A 125 5.17 -4.00 -10.83
N ALA A 126 6.31 -4.53 -10.38
CA ALA A 126 6.39 -5.86 -9.78
C ALA A 126 5.47 -5.98 -8.55
N ILE A 127 5.34 -4.90 -7.79
CA ILE A 127 4.55 -4.88 -6.57
C ILE A 127 3.08 -4.64 -6.85
N TRP A 128 2.77 -3.77 -7.81
CA TRP A 128 1.43 -3.66 -8.35
C TRP A 128 0.90 -5.03 -8.82
N ALA A 129 1.73 -5.78 -9.56
CA ALA A 129 1.40 -7.13 -10.01
C ALA A 129 1.26 -8.11 -8.83
N ALA A 130 2.18 -8.07 -7.86
CA ALA A 130 2.12 -8.93 -6.67
C ALA A 130 0.86 -8.69 -5.81
N ILE A 131 0.32 -7.46 -5.82
CA ILE A 131 -0.93 -7.09 -5.14
C ILE A 131 -2.18 -7.59 -5.88
N GLY A 132 -2.03 -8.20 -7.07
CA GLY A 132 -3.17 -8.62 -7.90
C GLY A 132 -3.78 -7.47 -8.70
N GLY A 133 -3.03 -6.39 -8.92
CA GLY A 133 -3.47 -5.23 -9.69
C GLY A 133 -4.57 -4.41 -9.00
N ARG A 134 -5.71 -4.19 -9.69
CA ARG A 134 -6.87 -3.39 -9.21
C ARG A 134 -7.54 -3.93 -7.93
N GLN A 135 -7.07 -5.04 -7.38
CA GLN A 135 -7.72 -5.73 -6.27
C GLN A 135 -7.26 -5.25 -4.89
N TYR A 136 -8.23 -5.30 -3.98
CA TYR A 136 -8.35 -4.65 -2.68
C TYR A 136 -7.12 -4.75 -1.78
N THR A 137 -6.58 -3.60 -1.39
CA THR A 137 -5.67 -3.51 -0.25
C THR A 137 -6.41 -2.93 0.95
N LEU A 138 -7.15 -3.79 1.63
CA LEU A 138 -7.80 -3.38 2.87
C LEU A 138 -7.93 -4.53 3.86
N HIS A 139 -6.83 -5.19 4.22
CA HIS A 139 -6.82 -5.95 5.47
C HIS A 139 -5.51 -5.75 6.21
N GLY A 140 -5.55 -4.82 7.17
CA GLY A 140 -4.45 -4.54 8.08
C GLY A 140 -4.86 -3.53 9.15
N TYR A 141 -5.75 -3.91 10.07
CA TYR A 141 -6.00 -3.28 11.38
C TYR A 141 -6.49 -1.80 11.44
N ALA A 142 -6.03 -0.91 10.56
CA ALA A 142 -6.34 0.52 10.53
C ALA A 142 -7.67 0.83 9.83
N ALA A 143 -8.01 0.06 8.80
CA ALA A 143 -9.27 0.17 8.09
C ALA A 143 -10.47 -0.32 8.93
N SER A 144 -10.30 -1.36 9.74
CA SER A 144 -11.35 -1.84 10.65
C SER A 144 -11.63 -0.86 11.80
N LYS A 145 -10.73 0.11 12.03
CA LYS A 145 -10.93 1.23 12.99
C LYS A 145 -11.27 2.57 12.31
N GLY A 146 -11.40 2.64 10.98
CA GLY A 146 -11.67 3.90 10.28
C GLY A 146 -10.58 4.98 10.44
N THR A 147 -9.33 4.60 10.77
CA THR A 147 -8.26 5.53 11.18
C THR A 147 -7.31 5.95 10.05
N PHE A 148 -7.44 5.37 8.86
CA PHE A 148 -6.55 5.69 7.74
C PHE A 148 -7.02 6.95 7.00
N ARG A 149 -6.20 8.01 7.07
CA ARG A 149 -6.39 9.28 6.38
C ARG A 149 -5.35 9.42 5.27
N LYS A 150 -5.78 9.57 4.01
CA LYS A 150 -4.89 9.70 2.85
C LYS A 150 -4.04 10.97 2.94
N GLU A 151 -4.56 11.99 3.60
CA GLU A 151 -3.88 13.27 3.86
C GLU A 151 -2.58 13.05 4.63
N LEU A 152 -2.58 12.13 5.61
CA LEU A 152 -1.40 11.80 6.40
C LEU A 152 -0.33 11.04 5.58
N LEU A 153 -0.74 10.34 4.52
CA LEU A 153 0.19 9.70 3.57
C LEU A 153 0.84 10.74 2.64
N LEU A 154 0.12 11.80 2.28
CA LEU A 154 0.59 12.82 1.34
C LEU A 154 1.68 13.73 1.96
N ILE A 155 1.60 14.02 3.26
CA ILE A 155 2.58 14.87 3.98
C ILE A 155 4.04 14.44 3.72
N PRO A 156 4.45 13.19 3.97
CA PRO A 156 5.84 12.77 3.71
C PRO A 156 6.22 12.79 2.22
N HIS A 157 5.27 12.62 1.29
CA HIS A 157 5.56 12.85 -0.13
C HIS A 157 5.88 14.32 -0.40
N CYS A 158 5.06 15.25 0.12
CA CYS A 158 5.28 16.69 -0.04
C CYS A 158 6.62 17.12 0.55
N ILE A 159 6.97 16.66 1.76
CA ILE A 159 8.27 16.94 2.38
C ILE A 159 9.42 16.51 1.46
N LEU A 160 9.34 15.29 0.90
CA LEU A 160 10.38 14.76 0.04
C LEU A 160 10.46 15.49 -1.31
N VAL A 161 9.33 15.93 -1.88
CA VAL A 161 9.34 16.79 -3.08
C VAL A 161 10.00 18.13 -2.77
N LEU A 162 9.56 18.80 -1.71
CA LEU A 162 10.05 20.13 -1.33
C LEU A 162 11.55 20.12 -1.08
N ILE A 163 12.06 19.14 -0.32
CA ILE A 163 13.48 19.09 0.01
C ILE A 163 14.35 18.79 -1.21
N THR A 164 13.92 17.87 -2.09
CA THR A 164 14.65 17.53 -3.32
C THR A 164 14.62 18.68 -4.33
N CYS A 165 13.49 19.38 -4.47
CA CYS A 165 13.43 20.59 -5.29
C CYS A 165 14.30 21.72 -4.72
N SER A 166 14.35 21.87 -3.39
CA SER A 166 15.15 22.92 -2.72
C SER A 166 16.64 22.73 -2.94
N ILE A 167 17.17 21.51 -2.76
CA ILE A 167 18.59 21.24 -3.01
C ILE A 167 18.96 21.46 -4.48
N LEU A 168 18.05 21.17 -5.40
CA LEU A 168 18.28 21.37 -6.81
C LEU A 168 18.25 22.85 -7.22
N ALA A 169 17.34 23.63 -6.63
CA ALA A 169 17.31 25.07 -6.78
C ALA A 169 18.61 25.71 -6.27
N LEU A 170 19.09 25.27 -5.10
CA LEU A 170 20.38 25.70 -4.54
C LEU A 170 21.55 25.38 -5.50
N MET A 171 21.63 24.15 -6.00
CA MET A 171 22.68 23.73 -6.93
C MET A 171 22.67 24.51 -8.25
N ARG A 172 21.49 24.89 -8.77
CA ARG A 172 21.37 25.76 -9.95
C ARG A 172 21.74 27.21 -9.65
N SER A 173 21.38 27.71 -8.47
CA SER A 173 21.71 29.07 -8.05
C SER A 173 23.23 29.27 -8.00
N ILE A 174 23.98 28.29 -7.50
CA ILE A 174 25.45 28.34 -7.40
C ILE A 174 26.12 28.43 -8.77
N VAL A 175 25.58 27.74 -9.79
CA VAL A 175 26.10 27.84 -11.16
C VAL A 175 25.76 29.19 -11.77
N ARG A 176 24.53 29.67 -11.56
CA ARG A 176 24.06 30.93 -12.16
C ARG A 176 24.79 32.16 -11.60
N SER A 177 25.26 32.12 -10.35
CA SER A 177 25.95 33.26 -9.73
C SER A 177 27.39 33.48 -10.21
N ASN A 178 27.91 32.68 -11.16
CA ASN A 178 29.26 32.81 -11.72
C ASN A 178 30.39 32.91 -10.67
N THR A 179 30.17 32.29 -9.50
CA THR A 179 31.15 32.03 -8.41
C THR A 179 31.88 33.23 -7.80
N VAL A 180 31.41 34.48 -7.94
CA VAL A 180 32.05 35.59 -7.20
C VAL A 180 31.62 35.59 -5.73
N TYR A 181 30.37 35.23 -5.43
CA TYR A 181 29.84 35.13 -4.07
C TYR A 181 28.91 33.92 -3.94
N PRO A 182 29.38 32.82 -3.34
CA PRO A 182 28.52 31.69 -3.00
C PRO A 182 27.37 32.14 -2.08
N PRO A 183 26.21 31.45 -2.13
CA PRO A 183 25.10 31.75 -1.25
C PRO A 183 25.51 31.57 0.22
N PHE A 184 24.81 32.27 1.12
CA PHE A 184 25.01 32.21 2.58
C PHE A 184 26.36 32.73 3.08
N GLY A 185 27.09 33.52 2.27
CA GLY A 185 28.38 34.08 2.66
C GLY A 185 29.49 33.03 2.78
N LEU A 186 29.34 31.89 2.10
CA LEU A 186 30.34 30.83 2.06
C LEU A 186 31.52 31.22 1.18
N ASP A 187 32.72 30.76 1.54
CA ASP A 187 33.88 30.83 0.65
C ASP A 187 33.81 29.78 -0.46
N ILE A 188 34.56 29.99 -1.55
CA ILE A 188 34.66 29.03 -2.67
C ILE A 188 35.13 27.65 -2.18
N SER A 189 36.07 27.61 -1.24
CA SER A 189 36.59 26.37 -0.64
C SER A 189 35.54 25.63 0.19
N GLN A 190 34.56 26.33 0.75
CA GLN A 190 33.49 25.78 1.58
C GLN A 190 32.28 25.34 0.76
N THR A 191 32.09 25.89 -0.44
CA THR A 191 30.92 25.64 -1.29
C THR A 191 30.79 24.16 -1.69
N GLY A 192 31.90 23.51 -2.07
CA GLY A 192 31.91 22.10 -2.43
C GLY A 192 31.50 21.17 -1.26
N PRO A 193 32.18 21.25 -0.09
CA PRO A 193 31.79 20.54 1.11
C PRO A 193 30.34 20.78 1.52
N PHE A 194 29.87 22.02 1.51
CA PHE A 194 28.49 22.37 1.87
C PHE A 194 27.45 21.67 0.98
N ILE A 195 27.67 21.65 -0.34
CA ILE A 195 26.77 20.96 -1.28
C ILE A 195 26.78 19.47 -1.05
N ARG A 196 27.96 18.87 -0.88
CA ARG A 196 28.10 17.45 -0.59
C ARG A 196 27.36 17.06 0.69
N ASP A 197 27.53 17.83 1.76
CA ASP A 197 26.95 17.52 3.06
C ASP A 197 25.42 17.75 3.05
N SER A 198 24.94 18.76 2.31
CA SER A 198 23.52 18.96 2.04
C SER A 198 22.90 17.79 1.27
N LEU A 199 23.61 17.23 0.28
CA LEU A 199 23.16 16.05 -0.44
C LEU A 199 23.07 14.83 0.48
N TYR A 200 24.05 14.61 1.37
CA TYR A 200 23.96 13.54 2.36
C TYR A 200 22.78 13.72 3.33
N PHE A 201 22.46 14.96 3.72
CA PHE A 201 21.28 15.24 4.54
C PHE A 201 19.98 14.84 3.84
N VAL A 202 19.82 15.19 2.55
CA VAL A 202 18.66 14.77 1.74
C VAL A 202 18.62 13.24 1.57
N LEU A 203 19.78 12.59 1.42
CA LEU A 203 19.86 11.13 1.34
C LEU A 203 19.36 10.48 2.64
N ILE A 204 19.78 10.97 3.81
CA ILE A 204 19.34 10.45 5.12
C ILE A 204 17.82 10.57 5.24
N ILE A 205 17.25 11.73 4.91
CA ILE A 205 15.79 11.94 4.95
C ILE A 205 15.06 10.98 4.00
N SER A 206 15.60 10.79 2.79
CA SER A 206 15.04 9.86 1.80
C SER A 206 15.00 8.43 2.34
N LEU A 207 16.08 7.99 3.02
CA LEU A 207 16.15 6.69 3.66
C LEU A 207 15.20 6.58 4.86
N CYS A 208 15.09 7.61 5.71
CA CYS A 208 14.13 7.64 6.81
C CYS A 208 12.68 7.47 6.32
N ILE A 209 12.30 8.19 5.26
CA ILE A 209 10.97 8.08 4.65
C ILE A 209 10.77 6.69 4.02
N LEU A 210 11.80 6.13 3.38
CA LEU A 210 11.78 4.76 2.86
C LEU A 210 11.51 3.76 3.99
N PHE A 211 12.28 3.80 5.08
CA PHE A 211 12.11 2.89 6.22
C PHE A 211 10.77 3.07 6.93
N PHE A 212 10.33 4.32 7.09
CA PHE A 212 8.99 4.64 7.61
C PHE A 212 7.90 4.05 6.71
N GLY A 213 8.01 4.23 5.39
CA GLY A 213 7.11 3.65 4.39
C GLY A 213 7.05 2.14 4.49
N MET A 214 8.20 1.47 4.58
CA MET A 214 8.27 0.02 4.78
C MET A 214 7.58 -0.41 6.08
N TYR A 215 7.90 0.23 7.21
CA TYR A 215 7.29 -0.06 8.51
C TYR A 215 5.76 0.08 8.47
N ARG A 216 5.26 1.20 7.95
CA ARG A 216 3.82 1.47 7.82
C ARG A 216 3.14 0.56 6.81
N CYS A 217 3.84 0.19 5.74
CA CYS A 217 3.38 -0.81 4.78
C CYS A 217 3.14 -2.16 5.46
N ARG A 218 4.02 -2.57 6.40
CA ARG A 218 3.83 -3.83 7.15
C ARG A 218 2.70 -3.77 8.15
N ARG A 219 2.51 -2.62 8.79
CA ARG A 219 1.66 -2.50 9.99
C ARG A 219 0.25 -1.98 9.70
N CYS A 220 0.05 -1.26 8.60
CA CYS A 220 -1.19 -0.50 8.41
C CYS A 220 -1.81 -0.63 7.03
N SER A 221 -1.08 -0.29 5.97
CA SER A 221 -1.64 -0.33 4.61
C SER A 221 -0.52 -0.42 3.58
N THR A 222 -0.72 -1.25 2.57
CA THR A 222 0.20 -1.33 1.42
C THR A 222 0.28 -0.02 0.64
N LEU A 223 -0.66 0.92 0.82
CA LEU A 223 -0.57 2.27 0.22
C LEU A 223 0.70 3.01 0.64
N TYR A 224 1.23 2.73 1.83
CA TYR A 224 2.52 3.29 2.28
C TYR A 224 3.73 2.80 1.45
N TYR A 225 3.54 1.80 0.57
CA TYR A 225 4.57 1.40 -0.38
C TYR A 225 4.90 2.49 -1.40
N SER A 226 3.97 3.39 -1.69
CA SER A 226 4.26 4.61 -2.48
C SER A 226 5.41 5.44 -1.88
N LEU A 227 5.49 5.55 -0.55
CA LEU A 227 6.62 6.22 0.11
C LEU A 227 7.95 5.47 -0.06
N VAL A 228 7.90 4.14 -0.12
CA VAL A 228 9.09 3.33 -0.40
C VAL A 228 9.62 3.63 -1.79
N LEU A 229 8.74 3.66 -2.80
CA LEU A 229 9.12 4.00 -4.18
C LEU A 229 9.71 5.41 -4.27
N HIS A 230 9.03 6.40 -3.70
CA HIS A 230 9.50 7.79 -3.72
C HIS A 230 10.85 7.95 -2.99
N GLY A 231 11.00 7.29 -1.84
CA GLY A 231 12.25 7.27 -1.07
C GLY A 231 13.41 6.64 -1.83
N ILE A 232 13.18 5.51 -2.51
CA ILE A 232 14.19 4.85 -3.36
C ILE A 232 14.62 5.78 -4.49
N GLY A 233 13.67 6.33 -5.25
CA GLY A 233 14.00 7.19 -6.39
C GLY A 233 14.76 8.46 -5.98
N SER A 234 14.38 9.05 -4.85
CA SER A 234 15.12 10.18 -4.25
C SER A 234 16.55 9.77 -3.86
N ALA A 235 16.71 8.69 -3.09
CA ALA A 235 18.03 8.22 -2.66
C ALA A 235 18.95 7.89 -3.86
N VAL A 236 18.40 7.22 -4.88
CA VAL A 236 19.11 6.90 -6.14
C VAL A 236 19.54 8.14 -6.88
N SER A 237 18.66 9.14 -6.99
CA SER A 237 18.95 10.42 -7.63
C SER A 237 20.10 11.13 -6.93
N ILE A 238 20.07 11.20 -5.60
CA ILE A 238 21.12 11.84 -4.80
C ILE A 238 22.45 11.08 -4.88
N LEU A 239 22.44 9.75 -4.79
CA LEU A 239 23.66 8.94 -4.94
C LEU A 239 24.28 9.08 -6.34
N THR A 240 23.43 9.18 -7.37
CA THR A 240 23.86 9.46 -8.74
C THR A 240 24.56 10.80 -8.83
N LEU A 241 23.98 11.82 -8.21
CA LEU A 241 24.54 13.15 -8.21
C LEU A 241 25.86 13.22 -7.43
N LEU A 242 25.93 12.61 -6.24
CA LEU A 242 27.17 12.51 -5.46
C LEU A 242 28.28 11.79 -6.21
N ASN A 243 27.95 10.75 -6.99
CA ASN A 243 28.95 10.07 -7.81
C ASN A 243 29.36 10.92 -9.01
N ALA A 244 28.40 11.52 -9.71
CA ALA A 244 28.62 12.43 -10.83
C ALA A 244 29.57 13.58 -10.48
N LEU A 245 29.37 14.23 -9.34
CA LEU A 245 30.18 15.36 -8.87
C LEU A 245 31.66 15.03 -8.69
N LYS A 246 32.03 13.75 -8.52
CA LYS A 246 33.44 13.32 -8.42
C LYS A 246 34.18 13.34 -9.76
N TRP A 247 33.44 13.30 -10.87
CA TRP A 247 33.99 13.10 -12.22
C TRP A 247 33.69 14.26 -13.18
N ILE A 248 33.09 15.34 -12.68
CA ILE A 248 32.83 16.54 -13.47
C ILE A 248 34.07 17.43 -13.49
N HIS A 249 34.48 17.83 -14.68
CA HIS A 249 35.57 18.78 -14.90
C HIS A 249 35.11 20.09 -15.57
N ASP A 250 33.87 20.14 -16.07
CA ASP A 250 33.29 21.29 -16.80
C ASP A 250 31.89 21.64 -16.29
N ILE A 251 31.61 22.94 -16.19
CA ILE A 251 30.33 23.51 -15.76
C ILE A 251 29.18 23.19 -16.72
N SER A 252 29.46 23.04 -18.02
CA SER A 252 28.42 22.64 -19.00
C SER A 252 27.92 21.22 -18.72
N GLN A 253 28.85 20.32 -18.38
CA GLN A 253 28.56 18.94 -18.01
C GLN A 253 27.85 18.86 -16.66
N TYR A 254 28.19 19.75 -15.71
CA TYR A 254 27.50 19.86 -14.42
C TYR A 254 25.99 20.06 -14.60
N VAL A 255 25.57 21.10 -15.34
CA VAL A 255 24.13 21.43 -15.46
C VAL A 255 23.36 20.30 -16.12
N LYS A 256 23.91 19.73 -17.20
CA LYS A 256 23.32 18.57 -17.89
C LYS A 256 23.18 17.39 -16.94
N LEU A 257 24.20 17.12 -16.13
CA LEU A 257 24.24 15.96 -15.27
C LEU A 257 23.36 16.11 -14.01
N VAL A 258 23.26 17.31 -13.44
CA VAL A 258 22.30 17.64 -12.39
C VAL A 258 20.87 17.37 -12.86
N ASN A 259 20.51 17.86 -14.05
CA ASN A 259 19.18 17.65 -14.62
C ASN A 259 18.92 16.16 -14.90
N LEU A 260 19.89 15.46 -15.50
CA LEU A 260 19.73 14.05 -15.86
C LEU A 260 19.57 13.18 -14.61
N SER A 261 20.33 13.47 -13.55
CA SER A 261 20.31 12.74 -12.28
C SER A 261 18.95 12.80 -11.57
N MET A 262 18.02 13.67 -11.99
CA MET A 262 16.65 13.73 -11.47
C MET A 262 15.69 12.72 -12.08
N LEU A 263 16.06 12.06 -13.18
CA LEU A 263 15.17 11.08 -13.82
C LEU A 263 14.66 9.98 -12.87
N PRO A 264 15.49 9.34 -12.02
CA PRO A 264 15.00 8.34 -11.07
C PRO A 264 13.99 8.93 -10.07
N TRP A 265 14.21 10.17 -9.63
CA TRP A 265 13.31 10.86 -8.72
C TRP A 265 11.97 11.19 -9.40
N ILE A 266 11.98 11.79 -10.60
CA ILE A 266 10.77 12.09 -11.37
C ILE A 266 9.95 10.82 -11.62
N MET A 267 10.60 9.75 -12.07
CA MET A 267 9.93 8.47 -12.30
C MET A 267 9.32 7.91 -11.01
N SER A 268 10.02 8.04 -9.88
CA SER A 268 9.48 7.60 -8.59
C SER A 268 8.28 8.41 -8.13
N VAL A 269 8.25 9.73 -8.36
CA VAL A 269 7.10 10.60 -8.05
C VAL A 269 5.90 10.17 -8.88
N ILE A 270 6.09 9.97 -10.19
CA ILE A 270 5.03 9.52 -11.10
C ILE A 270 4.51 8.15 -10.68
N CYS A 271 5.39 7.17 -10.47
CA CYS A 271 5.00 5.83 -10.02
C CYS A 271 4.26 5.88 -8.68
N SER A 272 4.70 6.71 -7.74
CA SER A 272 4.06 6.87 -6.43
C SER A 272 2.67 7.48 -6.55
N ALA A 273 2.51 8.52 -7.38
CA ALA A 273 1.21 9.13 -7.64
C ALA A 273 0.26 8.12 -8.29
N VAL A 274 0.71 7.43 -9.36
CA VAL A 274 -0.06 6.36 -10.01
C VAL A 274 -0.49 5.32 -8.98
N PHE A 275 0.41 4.88 -8.10
CA PHE A 275 0.13 3.90 -7.06
C PHE A 275 -0.94 4.39 -6.06
N VAL A 276 -0.82 5.64 -5.57
CA VAL A 276 -1.77 6.22 -4.61
C VAL A 276 -3.16 6.45 -5.22
N PHE A 277 -3.23 6.92 -6.47
CA PHE A 277 -4.50 7.29 -7.10
C PHE A 277 -5.23 6.12 -7.77
N ASN A 278 -4.51 5.12 -8.28
CA ASN A 278 -5.15 3.99 -8.97
C ASN A 278 -5.56 2.85 -8.02
N ILE A 279 -4.98 2.76 -6.82
CA ILE A 279 -5.42 1.77 -5.83
C ILE A 279 -6.71 2.27 -5.17
N ARG A 280 -7.81 1.58 -5.44
CA ARG A 280 -9.09 1.82 -4.77
C ARG A 280 -8.99 1.39 -3.31
N THR A 281 -9.17 2.36 -2.40
CA THR A 281 -9.48 2.06 -1.00
C THR A 281 -10.85 1.42 -0.97
N GLY A 282 -10.94 0.16 -0.55
CA GLY A 282 -12.21 -0.57 -0.40
C GLY A 282 -13.15 0.15 0.56
N GLY A 283 -14.02 1.00 0.02
CA GLY A 283 -15.23 1.44 0.69
C GLY A 283 -16.27 0.34 0.54
N ARG A 284 -17.00 0.06 1.63
CA ARG A 284 -18.14 -0.86 1.69
C ARG A 284 -19.02 -0.64 0.45
N LYS A 285 -18.95 -1.55 -0.54
CA LYS A 285 -20.03 -1.66 -1.50
C LYS A 285 -21.20 -2.21 -0.68
N LYS A 286 -22.22 -1.39 -0.40
CA LYS A 286 -23.55 -1.92 -0.13
C LYS A 286 -23.87 -2.82 -1.32
N SER A 287 -24.03 -4.11 -1.07
CA SER A 287 -24.52 -5.04 -2.08
C SER A 287 -25.93 -4.61 -2.45
N THR A 288 -26.06 -3.90 -3.57
CA THR A 288 -27.32 -3.73 -4.28
C THR A 288 -27.13 -4.39 -5.63
N ALA A 289 -27.09 -5.73 -5.63
CA ALA A 289 -27.29 -6.58 -6.80
C ALA A 289 -27.06 -8.04 -6.38
N ASP A 290 -28.08 -8.68 -5.82
CA ASP A 290 -28.36 -10.06 -6.19
C ASP A 290 -29.88 -10.23 -6.21
N GLY A 291 -30.40 -10.22 -7.42
CA GLY A 291 -31.81 -10.02 -7.72
C GLY A 291 -31.95 -10.14 -9.22
N ARG A 292 -31.86 -11.40 -9.68
CA ARG A 292 -32.05 -11.96 -11.03
C ARG A 292 -30.79 -12.63 -11.53
N GLU A 293 -30.74 -13.94 -11.38
CA GLU A 293 -30.74 -14.89 -12.50
C GLU A 293 -30.56 -16.29 -11.92
N ASN A 294 -31.65 -17.06 -11.89
CA ASN A 294 -31.64 -18.53 -11.93
C ASN A 294 -33.08 -19.02 -12.17
N HIS A 295 -33.59 -18.76 -13.36
CA HIS A 295 -34.65 -19.59 -13.94
C HIS A 295 -34.15 -20.07 -15.30
N GLY A 296 -33.63 -21.29 -15.31
CA GLY A 296 -33.16 -21.96 -16.49
C GLY A 296 -32.83 -23.41 -16.18
N CYS A 297 -33.74 -24.29 -16.60
CA CYS A 297 -33.64 -25.74 -16.76
C CYS A 297 -34.16 -26.67 -15.64
N SER A 298 -34.87 -27.69 -16.15
CA SER A 298 -35.42 -28.90 -15.52
C SER A 298 -36.81 -28.71 -14.87
N ASP A 299 -37.90 -29.38 -15.26
CA ASP A 299 -38.04 -30.61 -16.05
C ASP A 299 -39.49 -30.79 -16.58
N GLU A 300 -39.57 -31.47 -17.72
CA GLU A 300 -40.46 -32.62 -17.96
C GLU A 300 -41.99 -32.44 -17.79
N LYS A 301 -42.68 -32.21 -18.90
CA LYS A 301 -44.08 -32.66 -19.08
C LYS A 301 -44.10 -33.94 -19.90
N ARG A 302 -44.28 -35.06 -19.19
CA ARG A 302 -44.82 -36.32 -19.70
C ARG A 302 -46.33 -36.30 -19.44
N ASN A 303 -47.11 -36.27 -20.54
CA ASN A 303 -48.39 -36.94 -20.84
C ASN A 303 -49.53 -37.08 -19.79
N PRO A 304 -50.78 -37.22 -20.24
CA PRO A 304 -51.26 -38.46 -20.86
C PRO A 304 -51.30 -38.45 -22.39
#